data_AF-A0A1G7UXL0-F1
#
_entry.id   AF-A0A1G7UXL0-F1
#
_cell.length_a   1.000
_cell.length_b   1.000
_cell.length_c   1.000
_cell.angle_alpha   90.00
_cell.angle_beta   90.00
_cell.angle_gamma   90.00
#
_symmetry.space_group_name_H-M   'P 1'
#
loop_
_entity.id
_entity.type
_entity.pdbx_description
1 polymer ?
#
loop_
_entity_poly.entity_id
_entity_poly.type
_entity_poly.pdbx_seq_one_letter_code
_entity_poly.pdbx_strand_id
1 'polypeptide(L)'
;MIYVMLRRGDTLFFCCLFMNGEHEKDAELGSSLVVRGASILIREVIVVEGKDDTVAIHRAVEADTIETGGSAINDTTIKRIALAQERRGVIIFTDPDHAGEKIRKTIAERVPGCKHAFLPRHEAIAKGDLGVENAKPEAIRRALEQVRSEMPSMTSELTWTDLVEAGLTTHAGSAERRRQLGEILGIGYCNAKQMLKRCGVFQIGREEFENALRKLNQFEQEQCAEGE
;
A
#
# COMPACT_ATOMS: atom_id res chain seq x y z
N MET A 1 4.34 -5.14 35.27
CA MET A 1 4.26 -6.25 34.30
C MET A 1 2.97 -6.04 33.50
N ILE A 2 3.08 -5.56 32.27
CA ILE A 2 1.91 -5.33 31.41
C ILE A 2 1.89 -6.48 30.40
N TYR A 3 0.79 -7.23 30.39
CA TYR A 3 0.55 -8.23 29.36
C TYR A 3 -0.21 -7.57 28.22
N VAL A 4 0.44 -7.46 27.06
CA VAL A 4 -0.22 -7.01 25.83
C VAL A 4 -0.59 -8.25 25.03
N MET A 5 -1.89 -8.42 24.82
CA MET A 5 -2.46 -9.52 24.06
C MET A 5 -2.41 -9.14 22.58
N LEU A 6 -1.51 -9.78 21.83
CA LEU A 6 -1.35 -9.54 20.40
C LEU A 6 -1.91 -10.72 19.63
N ARG A 7 -2.75 -10.43 18.62
CA ARG A 7 -3.40 -11.43 17.79
C ARG A 7 -2.74 -11.45 16.41
N ARG A 8 -2.19 -12.61 16.01
CA ARG A 8 -1.66 -12.84 14.66
C ARG A 8 -2.30 -14.11 14.11
N GLY A 9 -3.27 -13.95 13.21
CA GLY A 9 -4.16 -15.05 12.80
C GLY A 9 -5.03 -15.56 13.96
N ASP A 10 -5.22 -16.88 14.05
CA ASP A 10 -5.98 -17.53 15.14
C ASP A 10 -5.17 -17.78 16.41
N THR A 11 -3.90 -17.38 16.43
CA THR A 11 -3.00 -17.61 17.56
C THR A 11 -2.89 -16.36 18.43
N LEU A 12 -3.08 -16.56 19.74
CA LEU A 12 -2.93 -15.53 20.76
C LEU A 12 -1.51 -15.57 21.33
N PHE A 13 -0.78 -14.47 21.20
CA PHE A 13 0.54 -14.29 21.78
C PHE A 13 0.45 -13.44 23.05
N PHE A 14 1.00 -13.96 24.14
CA PHE A 14 1.24 -13.18 25.35
C PHE A 14 2.65 -12.62 25.30
N CYS A 15 2.78 -11.33 24.98
CA CYS A 15 4.06 -10.64 25.09
C CYS A 15 4.17 -10.07 26.51
N CYS A 16 5.15 -10.55 27.28
CA CYS A 16 5.44 -10.04 28.62
C CYS A 16 6.35 -8.82 28.50
N LEU A 17 5.82 -7.61 28.72
CA LEU A 17 6.65 -6.41 28.84
C LEU A 17 7.20 -6.30 30.26
N PHE A 18 8.51 -6.49 30.40
CA PHE A 18 9.27 -6.19 31.60
C PHE A 18 9.65 -4.70 31.58
N MET A 19 8.97 -3.89 32.41
CA MET A 19 9.38 -2.49 32.63
C MET A 19 10.44 -2.45 33.72
N ASN A 20 11.69 -2.70 33.34
CA ASN A 20 12.84 -2.25 34.13
C ASN A 20 13.48 -1.09 33.36
N GLY A 21 13.68 0.02 34.07
CA GLY A 21 14.25 1.25 33.52
C GLY A 21 15.61 1.00 32.86
N GLU A 22 15.87 1.80 31.84
CA GLU A 22 17.10 1.84 31.04
C GLU A 22 17.33 0.64 30.12
N HIS A 23 16.53 0.59 29.06
CA HIS A 23 16.97 0.43 27.67
C HIS A 23 15.70 0.32 26.82
N GLU A 24 15.36 1.41 26.14
CA GLU A 24 14.26 1.50 25.19
C GLU A 24 14.58 0.58 24.01
N LYS A 25 14.10 -0.66 24.05
CA LYS A 25 14.38 -1.66 23.01
C LYS A 25 13.37 -1.50 21.88
N ASP A 26 13.88 -1.05 20.74
CA ASP A 26 13.23 -1.04 19.43
C ASP A 26 12.48 -2.36 19.18
N ALA A 27 11.21 -2.28 18.80
CA ALA A 27 10.42 -3.44 18.36
C ALA A 27 10.26 -3.39 16.83
N GLU A 28 10.75 -4.43 16.14
CA GLU A 28 10.60 -4.60 14.69
C GLU A 28 9.25 -5.27 14.38
N LEU A 29 8.34 -4.56 13.71
CA LEU A 29 7.01 -5.06 13.32
C LEU A 29 6.93 -5.47 11.83
N GLY A 30 8.03 -5.30 11.08
CA GLY A 30 8.19 -5.64 9.67
C GLY A 30 9.54 -5.14 9.15
N SER A 31 9.98 -5.56 7.97
CA SER A 31 11.33 -5.24 7.44
C SER A 31 11.60 -3.75 7.20
N SER A 32 10.56 -2.91 7.22
CA SER A 32 10.63 -1.46 6.97
C SER A 32 10.20 -0.59 8.18
N LEU A 33 9.64 -1.19 9.23
CA LEU A 33 8.96 -0.46 10.31
C LEU A 33 9.68 -0.66 11.65
N VAL A 34 10.19 0.43 12.23
CA VAL A 34 10.81 0.42 13.56
C VAL A 34 9.98 1.28 14.50
N VAL A 35 9.51 0.73 15.61
CA VAL A 35 8.85 1.54 16.64
C VAL A 35 9.90 2.07 17.61
N ARG A 36 10.05 3.39 17.67
CA ARG A 36 10.85 4.10 18.68
C ARG A 36 9.91 4.87 19.59
N GLY A 37 9.76 4.42 20.84
CA GLY A 37 8.80 5.02 21.78
C GLY A 37 7.34 4.93 21.26
N ALA A 38 6.68 6.08 21.12
CA ALA A 38 5.30 6.20 20.61
C ALA A 38 5.21 6.49 19.09
N SER A 39 6.35 6.60 18.40
CA SER A 39 6.45 6.99 16.99
C SER A 39 6.88 5.82 16.10
N ILE A 40 6.25 5.73 14.93
CA ILE A 40 6.59 4.76 13.88
C ILE A 40 7.64 5.41 12.97
N LEU A 41 8.83 4.82 12.90
CA LEU A 41 9.93 5.24 12.03
C LEU A 41 9.97 4.37 10.77
N ILE A 42 9.98 5.03 9.61
CA ILE A 42 10.20 4.41 8.30
C ILE A 42 11.62 4.72 7.84
N ARG A 43 12.39 3.69 7.53
CA ARG A 43 13.80 3.86 7.11
C ARG A 43 13.91 4.31 5.65
N GLU A 44 13.02 3.80 4.82
CA GLU A 44 12.89 4.15 3.41
C GLU A 44 12.48 5.61 3.21
N VAL A 45 12.83 6.15 2.05
CA VAL A 45 12.36 7.48 1.63
C VAL A 45 10.98 7.36 0.99
N ILE A 46 10.03 8.18 1.43
CA ILE A 46 8.68 8.18 0.89
C ILE A 46 8.57 9.23 -0.23
N VAL A 47 8.21 8.79 -1.43
CA VAL A 47 7.98 9.70 -2.56
C VAL A 47 6.51 10.08 -2.61
N VAL A 48 6.25 11.39 -2.60
CA VAL A 48 4.90 11.99 -2.57
C VAL A 48 4.70 13.00 -3.70
N GLU A 49 3.45 13.42 -3.95
CA GLU A 49 3.16 14.39 -5.02
C GLU A 49 3.53 15.82 -4.60
N GLY A 50 3.00 16.26 -3.46
CA GLY A 50 3.11 17.64 -2.99
C GLY A 50 3.54 17.79 -1.52
N LYS A 51 3.58 19.06 -1.09
CA LYS A 51 3.96 19.45 0.28
C LYS A 51 2.92 19.03 1.31
N ASP A 52 1.65 19.12 0.96
CA ASP A 52 0.55 18.78 1.85
C ASP A 52 0.56 17.27 2.18
N ASP A 53 0.96 16.42 1.22
CA ASP A 53 1.23 15.00 1.45
C ASP A 53 2.41 14.79 2.40
N THR A 54 3.52 15.53 2.23
CA THR A 54 4.66 15.50 3.16
C THR A 54 4.19 15.79 4.59
N VAL A 55 3.35 16.81 4.77
CA VAL A 55 2.79 17.17 6.07
C VAL A 55 1.91 16.04 6.62
N ALA A 56 1.06 15.43 5.81
CA ALA A 56 0.22 14.32 6.23
C ALA A 56 1.04 13.08 6.64
N ILE A 57 2.10 12.77 5.89
CA ILE A 57 3.05 11.70 6.23
C ILE A 57 3.71 11.97 7.58
N HIS A 58 4.23 13.17 7.80
CA HIS A 58 4.88 13.52 9.07
C HIS A 58 3.93 13.55 10.27
N ARG A 59 2.63 13.76 10.07
CA ARG A 59 1.62 13.58 11.12
C ARG A 59 1.42 12.12 11.50
N ALA A 60 1.70 11.19 10.58
CA ALA A 60 1.49 9.76 10.76
C ALA A 60 2.75 9.03 11.24
N VAL A 61 3.89 9.29 10.61
CA VAL A 61 5.15 8.56 10.78
C VAL A 61 6.36 9.49 10.71
N GLU A 62 7.47 9.07 11.30
CA GLU A 62 8.77 9.70 11.09
C GLU A 62 9.44 9.05 9.87
N ALA A 63 9.64 9.82 8.80
CA ALA A 63 10.20 9.35 7.54
C ALA A 63 10.77 10.53 6.76
N ASP A 64 11.77 10.30 5.91
CA ASP A 64 12.19 11.32 4.94
C ASP A 64 11.28 11.27 3.71
N THR A 65 10.92 12.44 3.17
CA THR A 65 10.10 12.53 1.96
C THR A 65 10.84 13.14 0.77
N ILE A 66 10.44 12.74 -0.44
CA ILE A 66 10.80 13.40 -1.69
C ILE A 66 9.53 13.80 -2.41
N GLU A 67 9.36 15.09 -2.62
CA GLU A 67 8.25 15.65 -3.39
C GLU A 67 8.57 15.61 -4.89
N THR A 68 7.60 15.20 -5.70
CA THR A 68 7.71 15.17 -7.16
C THR A 68 7.31 16.48 -7.82
N GLY A 69 6.46 17.28 -7.16
CA GLY A 69 5.96 18.56 -7.69
C GLY A 69 4.92 18.38 -8.80
N GLY A 70 4.24 17.24 -8.82
CA GLY A 70 3.20 16.87 -9.79
C GLY A 70 3.61 15.78 -10.77
N SER A 71 2.73 15.50 -11.73
CA SER A 71 2.88 14.36 -12.66
C SER A 71 4.02 14.46 -13.68
N ALA A 72 4.65 15.63 -13.84
CA ALA A 72 5.78 15.85 -14.72
C ALA A 72 7.09 15.80 -13.90
N ILE A 73 7.57 14.59 -13.65
CA ILE A 73 8.77 14.38 -12.83
C ILE A 73 10.01 14.78 -13.62
N ASN A 74 10.80 15.72 -13.08
CA ASN A 74 12.06 16.13 -13.68
C ASN A 74 13.18 15.08 -13.46
N ASP A 75 14.16 15.05 -14.37
CA ASP A 75 15.27 14.08 -14.29
C ASP A 75 16.11 14.22 -13.02
N THR A 76 16.21 15.44 -12.45
CA THR A 76 16.90 15.67 -11.18
C THR A 76 16.22 14.92 -10.02
N THR A 77 14.89 14.90 -9.99
CA THR A 77 14.09 14.19 -8.99
C THR A 77 14.21 12.70 -9.18
N ILE A 78 14.15 12.21 -10.43
CA ILE A 78 14.40 10.78 -10.72
C ILE A 78 15.78 10.35 -10.23
N LYS A 79 16.83 11.16 -10.45
CA LYS A 79 18.18 10.86 -9.93
C LYS A 79 18.22 10.82 -8.40
N ARG A 80 17.52 11.74 -7.72
CA ARG A 80 17.41 11.74 -6.25
C ARG A 80 16.71 10.48 -5.75
N ILE A 81 15.62 10.08 -6.41
CA ILE A 81 14.88 8.87 -6.09
C ILE A 81 15.76 7.63 -6.30
N ALA A 82 16.49 7.55 -7.41
CA ALA A 82 17.41 6.45 -7.69
C ALA A 82 18.51 6.31 -6.61
N LEU A 83 19.12 7.42 -6.20
CA LEU A 83 20.12 7.43 -5.14
C LEU A 83 19.53 7.04 -3.77
N ALA A 84 18.31 7.48 -3.47
CA ALA A 84 17.60 7.09 -2.26
C ALA A 84 17.29 5.59 -2.24
N GLN A 85 16.84 5.05 -3.38
CA GLN A 85 16.55 3.64 -3.56
C GLN A 85 17.79 2.77 -3.32
N GLU A 86 18.95 3.16 -3.86
CA GLU A 86 20.22 2.45 -3.68
C GLU A 86 20.67 2.42 -2.20
N ARG A 87 20.46 3.51 -1.46
CA ARG A 87 20.99 3.66 -0.09
C ARG A 87 20.08 3.12 0.99
N ARG A 88 18.78 3.39 0.88
CA ARG A 88 17.79 3.12 1.95
C ARG A 88 16.55 2.40 1.46
N GLY A 89 16.30 2.41 0.15
CA GLY A 89 15.02 2.02 -0.42
C GLY A 89 14.05 3.20 -0.48
N VAL A 90 13.08 3.09 -1.38
CA VAL A 90 12.04 4.08 -1.66
C VAL A 90 10.67 3.43 -1.59
N ILE A 91 9.73 4.10 -0.95
CA ILE A 91 8.30 3.77 -0.98
C ILE A 91 7.57 4.85 -1.77
N ILE A 92 6.90 4.48 -2.85
CA ILE A 92 6.05 5.37 -3.62
C ILE A 92 4.67 5.40 -2.96
N PHE A 93 4.27 6.58 -2.47
CA PHE A 93 2.98 6.81 -1.84
C PHE A 93 2.34 8.06 -2.44
N THR A 94 1.53 7.83 -3.47
CA THR A 94 0.87 8.85 -4.28
C THR A 94 -0.64 8.69 -4.22
N ASP A 95 -1.35 9.72 -4.67
CA ASP A 95 -2.81 9.76 -4.69
C ASP A 95 -3.43 8.61 -5.50
N PRO A 96 -4.60 8.11 -5.08
CA PRO A 96 -5.34 7.07 -5.80
C PRO A 96 -6.13 7.64 -6.99
N ASP A 97 -5.49 8.50 -7.77
CA ASP A 97 -6.04 9.23 -8.91
C ASP A 97 -5.22 8.96 -10.20
N HIS A 98 -5.51 9.69 -11.28
CA HIS A 98 -4.79 9.52 -12.54
C HIS A 98 -3.38 10.13 -12.51
N ALA A 99 -3.18 11.25 -11.80
CA ALA A 99 -1.88 11.92 -11.71
C ALA A 99 -0.88 11.09 -10.89
N GLY A 100 -1.30 10.63 -9.71
CA GLY A 100 -0.55 9.76 -8.81
C GLY A 100 -0.19 8.42 -9.45
N GLU A 101 -1.06 7.85 -10.29
CA GLU A 101 -0.75 6.64 -11.05
C GLU A 101 0.32 6.90 -12.12
N LYS A 102 0.27 8.04 -12.80
CA LYS A 102 1.26 8.42 -13.79
C LYS A 102 2.64 8.63 -13.15
N ILE A 103 2.67 9.26 -11.97
CA ILE A 103 3.90 9.41 -11.17
C ILE A 103 4.47 8.03 -10.84
N ARG A 104 3.63 7.14 -10.27
CA ARG A 104 4.02 5.78 -9.88
C ARG A 104 4.61 5.00 -11.04
N LYS A 105 3.94 5.02 -12.20
CA LYS A 105 4.42 4.34 -13.41
C LYS A 105 5.75 4.92 -13.90
N THR A 106 5.88 6.25 -13.92
CA THR A 106 7.10 6.92 -14.38
C THR A 106 8.30 6.57 -13.50
N ILE A 107 8.11 6.56 -12.17
CA ILE A 107 9.19 6.19 -11.24
C ILE A 107 9.53 4.72 -11.36
N ALA A 108 8.54 3.81 -11.33
CA ALA A 108 8.76 2.38 -11.45
C ALA A 108 9.50 1.98 -12.75
N GLU A 109 9.21 2.66 -13.86
CA GLU A 109 9.90 2.43 -15.14
C GLU A 109 11.37 2.91 -15.14
N ARG A 110 11.68 3.97 -14.37
CA ARG A 110 13.01 4.62 -14.37
C ARG A 110 13.90 4.14 -13.22
N VAL A 111 13.30 3.68 -12.13
CA VAL A 111 13.94 3.25 -10.88
C VAL A 111 13.29 1.94 -10.44
N PRO A 112 13.77 0.78 -10.90
CA PRO A 112 13.18 -0.51 -10.57
C PRO A 112 13.45 -0.91 -9.11
N GLY A 113 12.56 -1.74 -8.55
CA GLY A 113 12.69 -2.28 -7.20
C GLY A 113 12.17 -1.33 -6.12
N CYS A 114 11.43 -0.29 -6.52
CA CYS A 114 10.72 0.56 -5.58
C CYS A 114 9.66 -0.27 -4.82
N LYS A 115 9.36 0.19 -3.61
CA LYS A 115 8.23 -0.29 -2.85
C LYS A 115 7.02 0.60 -3.11
N HIS A 116 5.82 0.06 -2.94
CA HIS A 116 4.56 0.74 -3.23
C HIS A 116 3.62 0.63 -2.05
N ALA A 117 3.15 1.79 -1.59
CA ALA A 117 2.00 1.90 -0.71
C ALA A 117 0.80 2.42 -1.52
N PHE A 118 -0.39 1.93 -1.17
CA PHE A 118 -1.65 2.33 -1.79
C PHE A 118 -2.64 2.72 -0.71
N LEU A 119 -3.25 3.88 -0.87
CA LEU A 119 -4.31 4.35 0.02
C LEU A 119 -5.67 4.00 -0.59
N PRO A 120 -6.60 3.37 0.15
CA PRO A 120 -7.95 3.13 -0.34
C PRO A 120 -8.64 4.45 -0.66
N ARG A 121 -9.42 4.48 -1.75
CA ARG A 121 -10.02 5.73 -2.24
C ARG A 121 -10.92 6.39 -1.19
N HIS A 122 -11.68 5.59 -0.45
CA HIS A 122 -12.59 6.08 0.59
C HIS A 122 -11.87 6.70 1.79
N GLU A 123 -10.59 6.36 2.02
CA GLU A 123 -9.76 6.94 3.09
C GLU A 123 -9.00 8.19 2.63
N ALA A 124 -8.98 8.45 1.32
CA ALA A 124 -8.32 9.58 0.68
C ALA A 124 -9.30 10.71 0.29
N ILE A 125 -10.61 10.54 0.50
CA ILE A 125 -11.63 11.53 0.13
C ILE A 125 -12.00 12.39 1.32
N ALA A 126 -11.86 13.72 1.18
CA ALA A 126 -12.48 14.68 2.08
C ALA A 126 -13.09 15.84 1.29
N LYS A 127 -14.34 16.20 1.61
CA LYS A 127 -15.06 17.34 1.01
C LYS A 127 -15.10 17.34 -0.53
N GLY A 128 -15.05 16.16 -1.16
CA GLY A 128 -15.05 16.01 -2.62
C GLY A 128 -13.67 16.09 -3.26
N ASP A 129 -12.63 16.29 -2.47
CA ASP A 129 -11.23 16.25 -2.91
C ASP A 129 -10.59 14.91 -2.57
N LEU A 130 -9.70 14.42 -3.44
CA LEU A 130 -9.09 13.10 -3.36
C LEU A 130 -7.57 13.24 -3.27
N GLY A 131 -6.98 12.90 -2.13
CA GLY A 131 -5.53 12.95 -1.96
C GLY A 131 -5.04 12.36 -0.63
N VAL A 132 -3.74 12.08 -0.55
CA VAL A 132 -3.07 11.58 0.67
C VAL A 132 -3.12 12.62 1.79
N GLU A 133 -3.09 13.91 1.46
CA GLU A 133 -3.29 15.01 2.41
C GLU A 133 -4.59 14.92 3.24
N ASN A 134 -5.62 14.27 2.68
CA ASN A 134 -6.94 14.10 3.29
C ASN A 134 -7.05 12.85 4.17
N ALA A 135 -6.03 11.99 4.14
CA ALA A 135 -6.00 10.75 4.88
C ALA A 135 -5.79 10.98 6.38
N LYS A 136 -6.45 10.15 7.18
CA LYS A 136 -6.16 10.10 8.62
C LYS A 136 -4.78 9.49 8.88
N PRO A 137 -4.06 9.89 9.94
CA PRO A 137 -2.77 9.30 10.28
C PRO A 137 -2.79 7.77 10.37
N GLU A 138 -3.88 7.18 10.86
CA GLU A 138 -4.03 5.74 10.98
C GLU A 138 -4.15 5.05 9.62
N ALA A 139 -4.78 5.70 8.64
CA ALA A 139 -4.90 5.20 7.27
C ALA A 139 -3.54 5.16 6.58
N ILE A 140 -2.75 6.22 6.75
CA ILE A 140 -1.37 6.30 6.25
C ILE A 140 -0.52 5.18 6.85
N ARG A 141 -0.61 4.96 8.17
CA ARG A 141 0.12 3.87 8.84
C ARG A 141 -0.25 2.50 8.28
N ARG A 142 -1.54 2.20 8.13
CA ARG A 142 -1.99 0.94 7.50
C ARG A 142 -1.49 0.78 6.08
N ALA A 143 -1.51 1.83 5.27
CA ALA A 143 -1.00 1.79 3.90
C ALA A 143 0.51 1.52 3.85
N LEU A 144 1.27 2.07 4.79
CA LEU A 144 2.71 1.83 4.93
C LEU A 144 3.05 0.45 5.52
N GLU A 145 2.17 -0.15 6.31
CA GLU A 145 2.29 -1.54 6.77
C GLU A 145 2.04 -2.55 5.65
N GLN A 146 1.16 -2.21 4.69
CA GLN A 146 0.80 -3.07 3.55
C GLN A 146 1.66 -2.83 2.31
N VAL A 147 2.86 -2.30 2.49
CA VAL A 147 3.78 -1.98 1.40
C VAL A 147 4.12 -3.22 0.57
N ARG A 148 3.94 -3.12 -0.74
CA ARG A 148 4.30 -4.15 -1.72
C ARG A 148 5.64 -3.82 -2.35
N SER A 149 6.55 -4.78 -2.40
CA SER A 149 7.84 -4.62 -3.07
C SER A 149 7.72 -5.08 -4.52
N GLU A 150 8.23 -4.28 -5.46
CA GLU A 150 8.37 -4.78 -6.83
C GLU A 150 9.46 -5.85 -6.88
N MET A 151 9.17 -6.97 -7.55
CA MET A 151 10.17 -7.95 -7.89
C MET A 151 10.29 -8.05 -9.41
N PRO A 152 11.44 -7.67 -9.99
CA PRO A 152 11.62 -7.77 -11.42
C PRO A 152 11.58 -9.25 -11.84
N SER A 153 10.89 -9.52 -12.95
CA SER A 153 11.00 -10.78 -13.69
C SER A 153 10.39 -12.02 -13.02
N MET A 154 9.07 -12.07 -12.85
CA MET A 154 8.33 -13.33 -12.86
C MET A 154 7.07 -13.20 -13.72
N THR A 155 6.83 -14.18 -14.59
CA THR A 155 5.52 -14.38 -15.21
C THR A 155 4.48 -14.53 -14.11
N SER A 156 3.41 -13.73 -14.18
CA SER A 156 2.25 -13.88 -13.31
C SER A 156 1.73 -15.32 -13.37
N GLU A 157 1.49 -15.93 -12.20
CA GLU A 157 0.79 -17.23 -12.10
C GLU A 157 -0.67 -17.14 -12.56
N LEU A 158 -1.21 -15.92 -12.55
CA LEU A 158 -2.52 -15.58 -13.05
C LEU A 158 -2.46 -15.28 -14.54
N THR A 159 -3.52 -15.64 -15.23
CA THR A 159 -3.74 -15.48 -16.67
C THR A 159 -4.93 -14.55 -16.92
N TRP A 160 -5.12 -14.15 -18.18
CA TRP A 160 -6.31 -13.39 -18.57
C TRP A 160 -7.60 -14.17 -18.32
N THR A 161 -7.57 -15.49 -18.50
CA THR A 161 -8.71 -16.38 -18.26
C THR A 161 -9.13 -16.32 -16.79
N ASP A 162 -8.18 -16.33 -15.85
CA ASP A 162 -8.48 -16.23 -14.41
C ASP A 162 -9.23 -14.92 -14.08
N LEU A 163 -8.88 -13.80 -14.74
CA LEU A 163 -9.58 -12.52 -14.55
C LEU A 163 -11.01 -12.53 -15.14
N VAL A 164 -11.21 -13.25 -16.24
CA VAL A 164 -12.54 -13.43 -16.84
C VAL A 164 -13.42 -14.27 -15.93
N GLU A 165 -12.91 -15.41 -15.45
CA GLU A 165 -13.61 -16.31 -14.53
C GLU A 165 -13.94 -15.64 -13.19
N ALA A 166 -13.05 -14.76 -12.70
CA ALA A 166 -13.29 -13.96 -11.49
C ALA A 166 -14.31 -12.81 -11.67
N GLY A 167 -14.83 -12.61 -12.89
CA GLY A 167 -15.79 -11.54 -13.20
C GLY A 167 -15.17 -10.14 -13.26
N LEU A 168 -13.85 -10.02 -13.43
CA LEU A 168 -13.11 -8.76 -13.34
C LEU A 168 -12.95 -8.02 -14.67
N THR A 169 -13.64 -8.43 -15.74
CA THR A 169 -13.48 -7.85 -17.09
C THR A 169 -14.77 -7.28 -17.67
N THR A 170 -15.61 -8.09 -18.32
CA THR A 170 -16.72 -7.67 -19.20
C THR A 170 -18.07 -7.50 -18.50
N HIS A 171 -18.18 -7.81 -17.22
CA HIS A 171 -19.44 -7.73 -16.48
C HIS A 171 -19.77 -6.30 -16.03
N ALA A 172 -21.07 -5.97 -15.99
CA ALA A 172 -21.55 -4.80 -15.26
C ALA A 172 -21.14 -4.94 -13.79
N GLY A 173 -20.43 -3.96 -13.24
CA GLY A 173 -19.85 -4.03 -11.89
C GLY A 173 -18.39 -4.48 -11.83
N SER A 174 -17.77 -4.90 -12.94
CA SER A 174 -16.36 -5.35 -12.95
C SER A 174 -15.38 -4.27 -12.49
N ALA A 175 -15.70 -2.99 -12.73
CA ALA A 175 -14.88 -1.87 -12.27
C ALA A 175 -14.85 -1.76 -10.75
N GLU A 176 -16.01 -1.93 -10.11
CA GLU A 176 -16.12 -1.87 -8.66
C GLU A 176 -15.49 -3.10 -8.01
N ARG A 177 -15.72 -4.30 -8.56
CA ARG A 177 -15.03 -5.52 -8.12
C ARG A 177 -13.50 -5.39 -8.19
N ARG A 178 -12.96 -4.84 -9.28
CA ARG A 178 -11.52 -4.58 -9.40
C ARG A 178 -11.02 -3.58 -8.35
N ARG A 179 -11.81 -2.55 -8.04
CA ARG A 179 -11.48 -1.58 -6.99
C ARG A 179 -11.35 -2.28 -5.63
N GLN A 180 -12.39 -3.01 -5.23
CA GLN A 180 -12.43 -3.69 -3.94
C GLN A 180 -11.35 -4.78 -3.85
N LEU A 181 -11.19 -5.59 -4.90
CA LEU A 181 -10.15 -6.61 -4.93
C LEU A 181 -8.73 -6.01 -4.89
N GLY A 182 -8.51 -4.90 -5.60
CA GLY A 182 -7.24 -4.17 -5.57
C GLY A 182 -6.92 -3.59 -4.19
N GLU A 183 -7.94 -3.14 -3.45
CA GLU A 183 -7.82 -2.70 -2.05
C GLU A 183 -7.48 -3.88 -1.13
N ILE A 184 -8.18 -5.02 -1.24
CA ILE A 184 -7.91 -6.23 -0.45
C ILE A 184 -6.49 -6.76 -0.68
N LEU A 185 -6.05 -6.76 -1.93
CA LEU A 185 -4.71 -7.20 -2.31
C LEU A 185 -3.63 -6.14 -2.00
N GLY A 186 -4.00 -4.91 -1.65
CA GLY A 186 -3.03 -3.82 -1.45
C GLY A 186 -2.25 -3.47 -2.71
N ILE A 187 -2.85 -3.65 -3.90
CA ILE A 187 -2.26 -3.29 -5.19
C ILE A 187 -2.95 -2.09 -5.83
N GLY A 188 -3.94 -1.50 -5.14
CA GLY A 188 -4.67 -0.31 -5.54
C GLY A 188 -5.62 -0.51 -6.73
N TYR A 189 -6.38 0.53 -7.04
CA TYR A 189 -7.30 0.53 -8.18
C TYR A 189 -6.55 0.50 -9.52
N CYS A 190 -7.01 -0.32 -10.46
CA CYS A 190 -6.55 -0.29 -11.84
C CYS A 190 -7.54 -1.01 -12.79
N ASN A 191 -7.30 -0.89 -14.11
CA ASN A 191 -8.06 -1.65 -15.11
C ASN A 191 -7.62 -3.11 -15.15
N ALA A 192 -8.39 -3.98 -15.82
CA ALA A 192 -8.12 -5.43 -15.86
C ALA A 192 -6.71 -5.78 -16.37
N LYS A 193 -6.23 -5.12 -17.43
CA LYS A 193 -4.88 -5.38 -17.99
C LYS A 193 -3.78 -5.01 -16.99
N GLN A 194 -3.94 -3.86 -16.35
CA GLN A 194 -3.00 -3.37 -15.35
C GLN A 194 -3.06 -4.20 -14.06
N MET A 195 -4.23 -4.73 -13.70
CA MET A 195 -4.38 -5.63 -12.55
C MET A 195 -3.56 -6.90 -12.74
N LEU A 196 -3.69 -7.56 -13.90
CA LEU A 196 -2.87 -8.72 -14.23
C LEU A 196 -1.37 -8.39 -14.19
N LYS A 197 -0.98 -7.23 -14.73
CA LYS A 197 0.41 -6.76 -14.67
C LYS A 197 0.89 -6.57 -13.23
N ARG A 198 0.09 -5.92 -12.38
CA ARG A 198 0.41 -5.67 -10.96
C ARG A 198 0.49 -6.96 -10.16
N CYS A 199 -0.39 -7.93 -10.41
CA CYS A 199 -0.30 -9.24 -9.77
C CYS A 199 1.06 -9.90 -10.06
N GLY A 200 1.54 -9.82 -11.31
CA GLY A 200 2.90 -10.29 -11.64
C GLY A 200 4.01 -9.49 -10.95
N VAL A 201 3.96 -8.16 -11.03
CA VAL A 201 5.00 -7.26 -10.47
C VAL A 201 5.11 -7.37 -8.94
N PHE A 202 3.99 -7.54 -8.24
CA PHE A 202 3.92 -7.69 -6.79
C PHE A 202 3.88 -9.14 -6.31
N GLN A 203 4.08 -10.11 -7.23
CA GLN A 203 4.08 -11.55 -6.94
C GLN A 203 2.87 -12.05 -6.16
N ILE A 204 1.69 -11.58 -6.56
CA ILE A 204 0.44 -12.11 -6.02
C ILE A 204 0.26 -13.52 -6.56
N GLY A 205 0.47 -14.50 -5.68
CA GLY A 205 0.30 -15.92 -5.99
C GLY A 205 -1.17 -16.27 -6.22
N ARG A 206 -1.41 -17.41 -6.87
CA ARG A 206 -2.78 -17.89 -7.14
C ARG A 206 -3.62 -18.01 -5.87
N GLU A 207 -3.04 -18.58 -4.81
CA GLU A 207 -3.73 -18.76 -3.53
C GLU A 207 -4.10 -17.43 -2.86
N GLU A 208 -3.20 -16.44 -2.89
CA GLU A 208 -3.46 -15.10 -2.35
C GLU A 208 -4.61 -14.42 -3.11
N PHE A 209 -4.58 -14.52 -4.44
CA PHE A 209 -5.63 -13.99 -5.29
C PHE A 209 -7.00 -14.64 -5.04
N GLU A 210 -7.05 -15.97 -4.96
CA GLU A 210 -8.28 -16.72 -4.69
C GLU A 210 -8.83 -16.45 -3.29
N ASN A 211 -7.96 -16.33 -2.28
CA ASN A 211 -8.35 -15.94 -0.92
C ASN A 211 -8.96 -14.52 -0.91
N ALA A 212 -8.36 -13.57 -1.62
CA ALA A 212 -8.89 -12.21 -1.74
C ALA A 212 -10.24 -12.19 -2.48
N LEU A 213 -10.38 -13.00 -3.53
CA LEU A 213 -11.63 -13.14 -4.28
C LEU A 213 -12.74 -13.76 -3.42
N ARG A 214 -12.43 -14.76 -2.59
CA ARG A 214 -13.38 -15.34 -1.64
C ARG A 214 -13.90 -14.31 -0.64
N LYS A 215 -13.01 -13.48 -0.09
CA LYS A 215 -13.39 -12.37 0.80
C LYS A 215 -14.33 -11.39 0.09
N LEU A 216 -13.98 -10.99 -1.14
CA LEU A 216 -14.82 -10.11 -1.95
C LEU A 216 -16.24 -10.67 -2.14
N ASN A 217 -16.33 -11.93 -2.54
CA ASN A 217 -17.63 -12.57 -2.78
C ASN A 217 -18.46 -12.69 -1.49
N GLN A 218 -17.83 -12.90 -0.33
CA GLN A 218 -18.51 -12.90 0.97
C GLN A 218 -19.10 -11.52 1.30
N PHE A 219 -18.32 -10.45 1.13
CA PHE A 219 -18.80 -9.08 1.35
C PHE A 219 -19.99 -8.73 0.45
N GLU A 220 -19.98 -9.14 -0.82
CA GLU A 220 -21.10 -8.90 -1.73
C GLU A 220 -22.37 -9.67 -1.32
N GLN A 221 -22.22 -10.89 -0.80
CA GLN A 221 -23.35 -11.70 -0.32
C GLN A 221 -23.99 -11.09 0.93
N GLU A 222 -23.17 -10.59 1.87
CA GLU A 222 -23.65 -9.91 3.08
C GLU A 222 -24.42 -8.62 2.74
N GLN A 223 -23.93 -7.82 1.78
CA GLN A 223 -24.65 -6.61 1.35
C GLN A 223 -25.96 -6.89 0.61
N CYS A 224 -26.09 -8.03 -0.07
CA CYS A 224 -27.38 -8.45 -0.65
C CYS A 224 -28.38 -8.89 0.43
N ALA A 225 -27.91 -9.48 1.53
CA ALA A 225 -28.77 -10.00 2.59
C ALA A 225 -29.31 -8.94 3.56
N GLU A 226 -28.62 -7.80 3.71
CA GLU A 226 -29.07 -6.68 4.56
C GLU A 226 -29.98 -5.68 3.82
N GLY A 227 -30.16 -5.85 2.51
CA GLY A 227 -30.98 -5.00 1.64
C GLY A 227 -32.41 -5.50 1.39
N GLU A 228 -32.82 -6.63 1.99
CA GLU A 228 -34.18 -7.20 1.97
C GLU A 228 -34.94 -6.91 3.27
#